data_AF-A0A9X5C7Q7-F1
#
_entry.id   AF-A0A9X5C7Q7-F1
#
_cell.length_a   1.000
_cell.length_b   1.000
_cell.length_c   1.000
_cell.angle_alpha   90.00
_cell.angle_beta   90.00
_cell.angle_gamma   90.00
#
_symmetry.space_group_name_H-M   'P 1'
#
loop_
_entity.id
_entity.type
_entity.pdbx_description
1 polymer ?
#
loop_
_entity_poly.entity_id
_entity_poly.type
_entity_poly.pdbx_seq_one_letter_code
_entity_poly.pdbx_strand_id
1 'polypeptide(L)'
;MVDIPNEIQDLGFHVQKKPESIEKTVYNNLVIIHQQSSRLQESFDRYCRCDDERLKDDLLESINSRINHISQAFRDIMAFIEIAEKGTVYEESLRYYVRQYFKRDIPKTENEKKAVEFLTKRNNLVHDYFSIDQMNYDLVKNLSDFGDGFSDIAENIKDYCIQNFPELELGQDLEKTLKSNIRKK
;
A
#
# COMPACT_ATOMS: atom_id res chain seq x y z
N MET A 1 -1.41 -29.22 -2.19
CA MET A 1 -2.16 -28.30 -1.32
C MET A 1 -2.32 -29.05 -0.01
N VAL A 2 -1.69 -28.58 1.07
CA VAL A 2 -1.76 -29.31 2.34
C VAL A 2 -3.15 -29.03 2.92
N ASP A 3 -4.01 -30.04 2.92
CA ASP A 3 -5.29 -29.95 3.61
C ASP A 3 -4.99 -29.76 5.10
N ILE A 4 -5.48 -28.64 5.66
CA ILE A 4 -5.42 -28.40 7.10
C ILE A 4 -6.34 -29.46 7.72
N PRO A 5 -5.84 -30.41 8.53
CA PRO A 5 -6.63 -31.57 8.95
C PRO A 5 -7.88 -31.11 9.72
N ASN A 6 -9.06 -31.62 9.37
CA ASN A 6 -10.29 -31.30 10.12
C ASN A 6 -10.19 -31.68 11.61
N GLU A 7 -9.26 -32.58 11.95
CA GLU A 7 -8.94 -33.08 13.29
C GLU A 7 -8.57 -31.98 14.31
N ILE A 8 -8.06 -30.82 13.86
CA ILE A 8 -7.76 -29.70 14.77
C ILE A 8 -9.01 -28.89 15.18
N GLN A 9 -10.11 -28.98 14.42
CA GLN A 9 -11.39 -28.38 14.83
C GLN A 9 -11.97 -29.11 16.04
N ASP A 10 -11.79 -30.43 16.11
CA ASP A 10 -12.20 -31.25 17.26
C ASP A 10 -11.40 -30.93 18.54
N LEU A 11 -10.21 -30.34 18.39
CA LEU A 11 -9.36 -29.84 19.48
C LEU A 11 -9.69 -28.38 19.88
N GLY A 12 -10.75 -27.79 19.33
CA GLY A 12 -11.18 -26.43 19.63
C GLY A 12 -10.46 -25.33 18.85
N PHE A 13 -9.63 -25.67 17.86
CA PHE A 13 -8.98 -24.68 17.00
C PHE A 13 -9.90 -24.28 15.86
N HIS A 14 -10.15 -22.98 15.72
CA HIS A 14 -10.90 -22.43 14.60
C HIS A 14 -10.02 -22.33 13.35
N VAL A 15 -10.21 -23.26 12.41
CA VAL A 15 -9.55 -23.18 11.09
C VAL A 15 -10.18 -22.03 10.31
N GLN A 16 -9.39 -20.99 10.03
CA GLN A 16 -9.83 -19.90 9.16
C GLN A 16 -10.09 -20.45 7.75
N LYS A 17 -11.27 -20.13 7.20
CA LYS A 17 -11.56 -20.42 5.79
C LYS A 17 -10.55 -19.67 4.93
N LYS A 18 -10.00 -20.35 3.92
CA LYS A 18 -9.12 -19.71 2.93
C LYS A 18 -9.87 -18.53 2.31
N PRO A 19 -9.35 -17.30 2.38
CA PRO A 19 -9.99 -16.16 1.75
C PRO A 19 -9.99 -16.34 0.22
N GLU A 20 -11.01 -15.77 -0.43
CA GLU A 20 -11.10 -15.75 -1.89
C GLU A 20 -9.94 -14.94 -2.49
N SER A 21 -9.50 -15.33 -3.69
CA SER A 21 -8.50 -14.56 -4.42
C SER A 21 -9.13 -13.24 -4.88
N ILE A 22 -8.47 -12.13 -4.58
CA ILE A 22 -8.86 -10.81 -5.06
C ILE A 22 -8.16 -10.55 -6.39
N GLU A 23 -8.89 -10.07 -7.40
CA GLU A 23 -8.31 -9.69 -8.68
C GLU A 23 -7.40 -8.45 -8.54
N LYS A 24 -6.30 -8.41 -9.29
CA LYS A 24 -5.34 -7.30 -9.23
C LYS A 24 -5.80 -6.12 -10.08
N THR A 25 -6.75 -5.34 -9.58
CA THR A 25 -7.35 -4.21 -10.31
C THR A 25 -6.96 -2.87 -9.69
N VAL A 26 -7.09 -1.77 -10.45
CA VAL A 26 -6.85 -0.41 -9.92
C VAL A 26 -7.76 -0.14 -8.73
N TYR A 27 -9.05 -0.47 -8.86
CA TYR A 27 -10.05 -0.34 -7.80
C TYR A 27 -9.66 -1.15 -6.56
N ASN A 28 -9.28 -2.42 -6.72
CA ASN A 28 -8.88 -3.24 -5.57
C ASN A 28 -7.60 -2.72 -4.92
N ASN A 29 -6.65 -2.18 -5.68
CA ASN A 29 -5.48 -1.51 -5.11
C ASN A 29 -5.85 -0.24 -4.33
N LEU A 30 -6.80 0.57 -4.81
CA LEU A 30 -7.32 1.73 -4.08
C LEU A 30 -7.99 1.30 -2.76
N VAL A 31 -8.81 0.25 -2.79
CA VAL A 31 -9.41 -0.36 -1.60
C VAL A 31 -8.34 -0.86 -0.63
N ILE A 32 -7.28 -1.49 -1.14
CA ILE A 32 -6.14 -1.92 -0.32
C ILE A 32 -5.48 -0.73 0.36
N ILE A 33 -5.16 0.36 -0.35
CA ILE A 33 -4.56 1.55 0.28
C ILE A 33 -5.48 2.03 1.40
N HIS A 34 -6.76 2.27 1.12
CA HIS A 34 -7.71 2.77 2.12
C HIS A 34 -7.81 1.85 3.36
N GLN A 35 -7.99 0.54 3.16
CA GLN A 35 -8.09 -0.42 4.28
C GLN A 35 -6.80 -0.50 5.09
N GLN A 36 -5.64 -0.48 4.44
CA GLN A 36 -4.36 -0.55 5.14
C GLN A 36 -4.05 0.76 5.87
N SER A 37 -4.43 1.92 5.33
CA SER A 37 -4.30 3.23 5.98
C SER A 37 -5.15 3.33 7.25
N SER A 38 -6.42 2.91 7.18
CA SER A 38 -7.28 2.86 8.38
C SER A 38 -6.72 1.94 9.45
N ARG A 39 -6.31 0.73 9.09
CA ARG A 39 -5.74 -0.20 10.07
C ARG A 39 -4.34 0.22 10.55
N LEU A 40 -3.62 1.03 9.77
CA LEU A 40 -2.33 1.61 10.15
C LEU A 40 -2.52 2.61 11.27
N GLN A 41 -3.51 3.50 11.15
CA GLN A 41 -3.91 4.42 12.21
C GLN A 41 -4.35 3.65 13.47
N GLU A 42 -5.17 2.60 13.33
CA GLU A 42 -5.58 1.77 14.47
C GLU A 42 -4.38 1.11 15.19
N SER A 43 -3.45 0.53 14.42
CA SER A 43 -2.22 -0.06 14.97
C SER A 43 -1.36 1.00 15.66
N PHE A 44 -1.24 2.18 15.08
CA PHE A 44 -0.49 3.30 15.64
C PHE A 44 -1.11 3.83 16.94
N ASP A 45 -2.42 4.04 16.96
CA ASP A 45 -3.15 4.46 18.16
C ASP A 45 -2.99 3.46 19.31
N ARG A 46 -3.05 2.15 19.00
CA ARG A 46 -2.80 1.09 19.98
C ARG A 46 -1.36 1.12 20.47
N TYR A 47 -0.40 1.34 19.59
CA TYR A 47 1.02 1.44 19.95
C TYR A 47 1.25 2.59 20.94
N CYS A 48 0.66 3.76 20.69
CA CYS A 48 0.80 4.93 21.56
C CYS A 48 0.17 4.76 22.96
N ARG A 49 -0.81 3.87 23.11
CA ARG A 49 -1.53 3.63 24.38
C ARG A 49 -1.08 2.35 25.09
N CYS A 50 -0.14 1.61 24.52
CA CYS A 50 0.35 0.35 25.05
C CYS A 50 1.53 0.60 25.99
N ASP A 51 1.55 -0.06 27.14
CA ASP A 51 2.70 -0.10 28.05
C ASP A 51 3.48 -1.42 27.97
N ASP A 52 2.92 -2.44 27.31
CA ASP A 52 3.59 -3.72 27.08
C ASP A 52 4.56 -3.59 25.89
N GLU A 53 5.86 -3.68 26.19
CA GLU A 53 6.94 -3.56 25.20
C GLU A 53 6.90 -4.68 24.16
N ARG A 54 6.49 -5.92 24.52
CA ARG A 54 6.39 -7.00 23.52
C ARG A 54 5.25 -6.73 22.54
N LEU A 55 4.14 -6.23 23.06
CA LEU A 55 3.01 -5.86 22.21
C LEU A 55 3.35 -4.64 21.33
N LYS A 56 4.19 -3.71 21.81
CA LYS A 56 4.71 -2.61 20.99
C LYS A 56 5.54 -3.12 19.80
N ASP A 57 6.42 -4.09 20.03
CA ASP A 57 7.21 -4.70 18.95
C ASP A 57 6.30 -5.35 17.89
N ASP A 58 5.31 -6.14 18.32
CA ASP A 58 4.33 -6.75 17.41
C ASP A 58 3.51 -5.70 16.63
N LEU A 59 3.17 -4.58 17.27
CA LEU A 59 2.47 -3.47 16.63
C LEU A 59 3.36 -2.75 15.62
N LEU A 60 4.65 -2.58 15.88
CA LEU A 60 5.61 -2.01 14.92
C LEU A 60 5.75 -2.89 13.68
N GLU A 61 5.82 -4.21 13.84
CA GLU A 61 5.82 -5.15 12.72
C GLU A 61 4.52 -5.05 11.91
N SER A 62 3.38 -4.94 12.59
CA SER A 62 2.08 -4.72 11.96
C SER A 62 2.06 -3.42 11.14
N ILE A 63 2.51 -2.30 11.73
CA ILE A 63 2.62 -0.99 11.07
C ILE A 63 3.52 -1.09 9.83
N ASN A 64 4.68 -1.72 9.95
CA ASN A 64 5.63 -1.92 8.86
C ASN A 64 5.01 -2.72 7.70
N SER A 65 4.29 -3.80 8.01
CA SER A 65 3.59 -4.63 7.02
C SER A 65 2.53 -3.82 6.25
N ARG A 66 1.75 -2.99 6.95
CA ARG A 66 0.72 -2.14 6.33
C ARG A 66 1.31 -1.13 5.36
N ILE A 67 2.39 -0.46 5.74
CA ILE A 67 3.09 0.51 4.89
C ILE A 67 3.69 -0.18 3.65
N ASN A 68 4.13 -1.43 3.79
CA ASN A 68 4.56 -2.22 2.64
C ASN A 68 3.42 -2.47 1.65
N HIS A 69 2.24 -2.89 2.14
CA HIS A 69 1.08 -3.09 1.29
C HIS A 69 0.63 -1.80 0.60
N ILE A 70 0.63 -0.66 1.33
CA ILE A 70 0.34 0.66 0.77
C ILE A 70 1.35 1.00 -0.34
N SER A 71 2.66 0.80 -0.09
CA SER A 71 3.72 1.03 -1.07
C SER A 71 3.51 0.25 -2.37
N GLN A 72 3.18 -1.05 -2.25
CA GLN A 72 2.96 -1.92 -3.40
C GLN A 72 1.71 -1.53 -4.19
N ALA A 73 0.58 -1.31 -3.52
CA ALA A 73 -0.65 -0.88 -4.15
C ALA A 73 -0.50 0.49 -4.83
N PHE A 74 0.17 1.44 -4.17
CA PHE A 74 0.47 2.76 -4.74
C PHE A 74 1.31 2.63 -6.03
N ARG A 75 2.38 1.83 -5.98
CA ARG A 75 3.24 1.57 -7.13
C ARG A 75 2.45 1.03 -8.31
N ASP A 76 1.62 0.03 -8.05
CA ASP A 76 0.85 -0.66 -9.08
C ASP A 76 -0.16 0.31 -9.72
N ILE A 77 -0.87 1.13 -8.94
CA ILE A 77 -1.78 2.16 -9.48
C ILE A 77 -1.02 3.19 -10.32
N MET A 78 0.10 3.70 -9.83
CA MET A 78 0.90 4.68 -10.58
C MET A 78 1.48 4.10 -11.86
N ALA A 79 1.80 2.80 -11.87
CA ALA A 79 2.20 2.09 -13.08
C ALA A 79 1.07 2.05 -14.11
N PHE A 80 -0.14 1.73 -13.67
CA PHE A 80 -1.32 1.78 -14.55
C PHE A 80 -1.49 3.17 -15.16
N ILE A 81 -1.48 4.23 -14.34
CA ILE A 81 -1.68 5.61 -14.83
C ILE A 81 -0.60 5.99 -15.84
N GLU A 82 0.69 5.74 -15.56
CA GLU A 82 1.79 6.08 -16.47
C GLU A 82 1.66 5.37 -17.82
N ILE A 83 1.19 4.12 -17.79
CA ILE A 83 1.08 3.29 -19.00
C ILE A 83 -0.17 3.64 -19.79
N ALA A 84 -1.28 3.96 -19.14
CA ALA A 84 -2.49 4.46 -19.77
C ALA A 84 -2.23 5.80 -20.49
N GLU A 85 -1.47 6.71 -19.86
CA GLU A 85 -1.19 8.03 -20.44
C GLU A 85 -0.11 8.01 -21.54
N LYS A 86 0.97 7.24 -21.36
CA LYS A 86 2.17 7.36 -22.21
C LYS A 86 2.53 6.08 -22.96
N GLY A 87 1.86 4.96 -22.69
CA GLY A 87 2.20 3.66 -23.25
C GLY A 87 3.63 3.21 -22.94
N THR A 88 4.19 3.64 -21.80
CA THR A 88 5.55 3.27 -21.38
C THR A 88 5.60 1.82 -20.86
N VAL A 89 6.80 1.32 -20.59
CA VAL A 89 6.98 0.01 -19.95
C VAL A 89 6.91 0.18 -18.42
N TYR A 90 6.51 -0.87 -17.73
CA TYR A 90 6.54 -0.95 -16.28
C TYR A 90 7.97 -0.79 -15.73
N GLU A 91 8.12 -0.06 -14.64
CA GLU A 91 9.39 0.19 -13.94
C GLU A 91 9.31 -0.45 -12.55
N GLU A 92 10.36 -1.11 -12.05
CA GLU A 92 10.29 -1.76 -10.73
C GLU A 92 10.43 -0.77 -9.55
N SER A 93 10.97 0.41 -9.82
CA SER A 93 11.35 1.37 -8.80
C SER A 93 10.17 2.15 -8.21
N LEU A 94 9.88 1.97 -6.92
CA LEU A 94 8.92 2.82 -6.20
C LEU A 94 9.27 4.31 -6.30
N ARG A 95 10.56 4.66 -6.22
CA ARG A 95 11.04 6.03 -6.32
C ARG A 95 10.69 6.67 -7.67
N TYR A 96 10.72 5.88 -8.75
CA TYR A 96 10.27 6.34 -10.06
C TYR A 96 8.80 6.78 -9.99
N TYR A 97 7.91 5.93 -9.46
CA TYR A 97 6.48 6.22 -9.41
C TYR A 97 6.10 7.34 -8.45
N VAL A 98 6.81 7.48 -7.34
CA VAL A 98 6.66 8.63 -6.45
C VAL A 98 6.95 9.94 -7.20
N ARG A 99 8.04 9.99 -7.97
CA ARG A 99 8.34 11.15 -8.80
C ARG A 99 7.27 11.39 -9.87
N GLN A 100 6.73 10.33 -10.47
CA GLN A 100 5.67 10.45 -11.46
C GLN A 100 4.34 10.94 -10.85
N TYR A 101 4.04 10.55 -9.62
CA TYR A 101 2.89 11.05 -8.87
C TYR A 101 3.03 12.56 -8.58
N PHE A 102 4.21 13.02 -8.16
CA PHE A 102 4.46 14.45 -7.93
C PHE A 102 4.41 15.33 -9.18
N LYS A 103 4.68 14.77 -10.36
CA LYS A 103 4.60 15.48 -11.64
C LYS A 103 3.18 15.65 -12.17
N ARG A 104 2.22 14.88 -11.66
CA ARG A 104 0.83 14.91 -12.11
C ARG A 104 0.01 15.94 -11.37
N ASP A 105 -1.02 16.42 -12.05
CA ASP A 105 -2.02 17.33 -11.50
C ASP A 105 -3.08 16.57 -10.66
N ILE A 106 -2.61 15.67 -9.81
CA ILE A 106 -3.40 15.06 -8.73
C ILE A 106 -3.37 16.08 -7.58
N PRO A 107 -4.51 16.53 -7.03
CA PRO A 107 -4.54 17.34 -5.81
C PRO A 107 -3.79 16.62 -4.68
N LYS A 108 -2.96 17.35 -3.92
CA LYS A 108 -2.16 16.75 -2.83
C LYS A 108 -2.22 17.60 -1.59
N THR A 109 -2.59 17.01 -0.46
CA THR A 109 -2.44 17.66 0.85
C THR A 109 -0.97 17.64 1.28
N GLU A 110 -0.55 18.53 2.19
CA GLU A 110 0.83 18.48 2.71
C GLU A 110 1.14 17.16 3.43
N ASN A 111 0.14 16.56 4.08
CA ASN A 111 0.28 15.26 4.74
C ASN A 111 0.47 14.14 3.72
N GLU A 112 -0.29 14.16 2.63
CA GLU A 112 -0.13 13.21 1.52
C GLU A 112 1.26 13.27 0.90
N LYS A 113 1.79 14.48 0.66
CA LYS A 113 3.15 14.65 0.12
C LYS A 113 4.19 13.98 1.04
N LYS A 114 4.12 14.23 2.35
CA LYS A 114 4.99 13.62 3.34
C LYS A 114 4.83 12.10 3.40
N ALA A 115 3.59 11.61 3.34
CA ALA A 115 3.26 10.19 3.33
C ALA A 115 3.89 9.45 2.13
N VAL A 116 3.74 10.00 0.93
CA VAL A 116 4.29 9.40 -0.29
C VAL A 116 5.83 9.43 -0.31
N GLU A 117 6.45 10.51 0.17
CA GLU A 117 7.91 10.57 0.34
C GLU A 117 8.40 9.51 1.35
N PHE A 118 7.65 9.30 2.43
CA PHE A 118 7.97 8.31 3.45
C PHE A 118 7.99 6.88 2.89
N LEU A 119 7.07 6.53 1.97
CA LEU A 119 7.10 5.23 1.29
C LEU A 119 8.47 4.94 0.64
N THR A 120 9.09 5.96 0.04
CA THR A 120 10.41 5.83 -0.60
C THR A 120 11.53 5.63 0.41
N LYS A 121 11.50 6.34 1.55
CA LYS A 121 12.50 6.20 2.62
C LYS A 121 12.46 4.77 3.16
N ARG A 122 11.26 4.29 3.50
CA ARG A 122 11.05 2.93 4.01
C ARG A 122 11.52 1.86 3.03
N ASN A 123 11.20 1.99 1.74
CA ASN A 123 11.61 0.99 0.73
C ASN A 123 13.14 0.81 0.62
N ASN A 124 13.94 1.84 0.92
CA ASN A 124 15.40 1.72 0.92
C ASN A 124 15.94 1.10 2.23
N LEU A 125 15.15 1.15 3.30
CA LEU A 125 15.58 0.82 4.65
C LEU A 125 15.25 -0.63 5.06
N VAL A 126 14.33 -1.32 4.36
CA VAL A 126 14.01 -2.75 4.58
C VAL A 126 15.25 -3.66 4.42
N HIS A 127 16.33 -3.16 3.81
CA HIS A 127 17.57 -3.90 3.59
C HIS A 127 18.68 -3.61 4.62
N ASP A 128 18.47 -2.72 5.60
CA ASP A 128 19.46 -2.36 6.62
C ASP A 128 18.99 -2.71 8.04
N TYR A 129 19.13 -3.98 8.41
CA TYR A 129 18.71 -4.51 9.71
C TYR A 129 19.49 -3.93 10.90
N PHE A 130 20.66 -3.33 10.67
CA PHE A 130 21.46 -2.71 11.74
C PHE A 130 20.84 -1.40 12.25
N SER A 131 19.92 -0.81 11.50
CA SER A 131 19.31 0.48 11.80
C SER A 131 17.84 0.37 12.23
N ILE A 132 17.32 -0.84 12.51
CA ILE A 132 15.90 -1.11 12.76
C ILE A 132 15.31 -0.24 13.88
N ASP A 133 16.01 -0.08 15.01
CA ASP A 133 15.48 0.70 16.14
C ASP A 133 15.32 2.18 15.78
N GLN A 134 16.30 2.75 15.09
CA GLN A 134 16.23 4.12 14.59
C GLN A 134 15.12 4.27 13.55
N MET A 135 14.96 3.26 12.68
CA MET A 135 13.89 3.24 11.67
C MET A 135 12.51 3.18 12.31
N ASN A 136 12.32 2.36 13.34
CA ASN A 136 11.07 2.22 14.06
C ASN A 136 10.73 3.52 14.82
N TYR A 137 11.73 4.18 15.40
CA TYR A 137 11.56 5.50 15.99
C TYR A 137 11.11 6.55 14.95
N ASP A 138 11.81 6.63 13.82
CA ASP A 138 11.48 7.56 12.74
C ASP A 138 10.09 7.26 12.17
N LEU A 139 9.73 5.99 12.02
CA LEU A 139 8.42 5.54 11.58
C LEU A 139 7.31 6.06 12.49
N VAL A 140 7.41 5.84 13.80
CA VAL A 140 6.41 6.29 14.78
C VAL A 140 6.28 7.81 14.75
N LYS A 141 7.41 8.54 14.74
CA LYS A 141 7.42 10.00 14.69
C LYS A 141 6.79 10.55 13.40
N ASN A 142 7.05 9.91 12.28
CA ASN A 142 6.48 10.32 11.00
C ASN A 142 4.97 10.06 10.96
N LEU A 143 4.49 8.95 11.55
CA LEU A 143 3.07 8.64 11.63
C LEU A 143 2.28 9.61 12.50
N SER A 144 2.87 10.15 13.59
CA SER A 144 2.22 11.21 14.36
C SER A 144 2.04 12.51 13.57
N ASP A 145 2.90 12.77 12.60
CA ASP A 145 2.93 14.04 11.87
C ASP A 145 2.02 14.04 10.65
N PHE A 146 1.86 12.90 9.97
CA PHE A 146 1.13 12.82 8.70
C PHE A 146 0.36 11.51 8.47
N GLY A 147 0.04 10.74 9.52
CA GLY A 147 -0.66 9.46 9.39
C GLY A 147 -1.94 9.50 8.54
N ASP A 148 -2.70 10.59 8.64
CA ASP A 148 -3.92 10.83 7.83
C ASP A 148 -3.64 10.93 6.33
N GLY A 149 -2.43 11.36 5.96
CA GLY A 149 -2.00 11.50 4.57
C GLY A 149 -2.04 10.20 3.79
N PHE A 150 -1.96 9.03 4.43
CA PHE A 150 -2.08 7.74 3.73
C PHE A 150 -3.52 7.43 3.29
N SER A 151 -4.52 7.96 3.97
CA SER A 151 -5.93 7.81 3.57
C SER A 151 -6.27 8.74 2.40
N ASP A 152 -5.74 9.97 2.43
CA ASP A 152 -5.90 10.98 1.38
C ASP A 152 -5.40 10.47 0.01
N ILE A 153 -4.31 9.69 -0.02
CA ILE A 153 -3.74 9.09 -1.25
C ILE A 153 -4.80 8.35 -2.06
N ALA A 154 -5.58 7.48 -1.40
CA ALA A 154 -6.55 6.65 -2.08
C ALA A 154 -7.67 7.49 -2.70
N GLU A 155 -8.12 8.54 -2.00
CA GLU A 155 -9.20 9.39 -2.47
C GLU A 155 -8.77 10.26 -3.66
N ASN A 156 -7.62 10.93 -3.55
CA ASN A 156 -7.15 11.84 -4.60
C ASN A 156 -6.74 11.07 -5.87
N ILE A 157 -6.15 9.88 -5.75
CA ILE A 157 -5.84 9.04 -6.91
C ILE A 157 -7.13 8.49 -7.54
N LYS A 158 -8.11 8.08 -6.73
CA LYS A 158 -9.42 7.62 -7.24
C LYS A 158 -10.08 8.71 -8.07
N ASP A 159 -10.15 9.94 -7.56
CA ASP A 159 -10.77 11.06 -8.25
C ASP A 159 -10.04 11.40 -9.55
N TYR A 160 -8.71 11.42 -9.53
CA TYR A 160 -7.89 11.61 -10.74
C TYR A 160 -8.18 10.53 -11.79
N CYS A 161 -8.25 9.26 -11.38
CA CYS A 161 -8.50 8.16 -12.31
C CYS A 161 -9.89 8.24 -12.93
N ILE A 162 -10.92 8.60 -12.15
CA ILE A 162 -12.29 8.80 -12.65
C ILE A 162 -12.35 9.91 -13.69
N GLN A 163 -11.63 11.01 -13.45
CA GLN A 163 -11.65 12.18 -14.34
C GLN A 163 -10.90 11.93 -15.64
N ASN A 164 -9.76 11.24 -15.59
CA ASN A 164 -8.83 11.14 -16.73
C ASN A 164 -8.96 9.82 -17.51
N PHE A 165 -9.60 8.80 -16.94
CA PHE A 165 -9.79 7.50 -17.60
C PHE A 165 -11.25 7.01 -17.51
N PRO A 166 -12.26 7.82 -17.88
CA PRO A 166 -13.66 7.44 -17.73
C PRO A 166 -14.06 6.23 -18.60
N GLU A 167 -13.35 6.01 -19.71
CA GLU A 167 -13.51 4.83 -20.58
C GLU A 167 -12.84 3.55 -20.06
N LEU A 168 -11.98 3.66 -19.03
CA LEU A 168 -11.35 2.51 -18.39
C LEU A 168 -12.08 2.24 -17.07
N GLU A 169 -12.82 1.14 -17.00
CA GLU A 169 -13.41 0.72 -15.73
C GLU A 169 -12.30 0.55 -14.68
N LEU A 170 -12.43 1.22 -13.52
CA LEU A 170 -11.49 1.09 -12.40
C LEU A 170 -11.30 -0.38 -11.96
N GLY A 171 -12.24 -1.26 -12.29
CA GLY A 171 -12.17 -2.70 -12.08
C GLY A 171 -11.26 -3.47 -13.05
N GLN A 172 -10.52 -2.82 -13.95
CA GLN A 172 -9.65 -3.53 -14.88
C GLN A 172 -8.40 -4.11 -14.22
N ASP A 173 -8.04 -5.33 -14.67
CA ASP A 173 -6.85 -6.06 -14.24
C ASP A 173 -5.57 -5.35 -14.73
N LEU A 174 -4.69 -5.03 -13.78
CA LEU A 174 -3.44 -4.34 -14.01
C LEU A 174 -2.52 -5.13 -14.96
N GLU A 175 -2.36 -6.43 -14.75
CA GLU A 175 -1.50 -7.28 -15.57
C GLU A 175 -2.01 -7.39 -17.01
N LYS A 176 -3.33 -7.44 -17.22
CA LYS A 176 -3.91 -7.43 -18.56
C LYS A 176 -3.62 -6.12 -19.28
N THR A 177 -3.82 -4.98 -18.60
CA THR A 177 -3.54 -3.64 -19.16
C THR A 177 -2.05 -3.46 -19.47
N LEU A 178 -1.18 -3.96 -18.60
CA LEU A 178 0.28 -3.98 -18.82
C LEU A 178 0.63 -4.79 -20.08
N LYS A 179 0.11 -6.02 -20.22
CA LYS A 179 0.41 -6.90 -21.36
C LYS A 179 -0.17 -6.41 -22.68
N SER A 180 -1.36 -5.80 -22.68
CA SER A 180 -1.98 -5.29 -23.92
C SER A 180 -1.22 -4.11 -24.50
N ASN A 181 -0.70 -3.22 -23.65
CA ASN A 181 0.02 -2.03 -24.11
C ASN A 181 1.45 -2.35 -24.56
N ILE A 182 2.08 -3.38 -24.00
CA ILE A 182 3.37 -3.89 -24.50
C ILE A 182 3.24 -4.50 -25.90
N ARG A 183 2.13 -5.17 -26.22
CA ARG A 183 1.91 -5.83 -27.53
C ARG A 183 1.52 -4.87 -28.67
N LYS A 184 1.20 -3.62 -28.37
CA LYS A 184 0.81 -2.59 -29.37
C LYS A 184 1.99 -1.74 -29.86
N LYS A 185 3.21 -2.05 -29.43
CA LYS A 185 4.47 -1.47 -29.94
C LYS A 185 5.24 -2.51 -30.73
#